data_AF-A0A2V9T0Y1-F1
#
_entry.id   AF-A0A2V9T0Y1-F1
#
_cell.length_a   1.000
_cell.length_b   1.000
_cell.length_c   1.000
_cell.angle_alpha   90.00
_cell.angle_beta   90.00
_cell.angle_gamma   90.00
#
_symmetry.space_group_name_H-M   'P 1'
#
loop_
_entity.id
_entity.type
_entity.pdbx_description
1 polymer ?
#
loop_
_entity_poly.entity_id
_entity_poly.type
_entity_poly.pdbx_seq_one_letter_code
_entity_poly.pdbx_strand_id
1 'polypeptide(L)'
;MEQVTDEQLFATLDEEMNSIAIIVKHMTGNMRSRWTDFLTSDGEKPDRNRDTEFVDPPATRGELLRRWNQGWDSIFHALDPLTDSDLERKVTIRGEPHSVMQAINRQIAHYAYHCGQIVFLAKHFKASEWKSLSVPRNKSGEFNRRVLAGEASQR
;
A
#
# COMPACT_ATOMS: atom_id res chain seq x y z
N MET A 1 7.37 -6.19 -4.84
CA MET A 1 8.58 -6.42 -4.04
C MET A 1 9.37 -7.65 -4.46
N GLU A 2 8.75 -8.67 -5.05
CA GLU A 2 9.45 -9.87 -5.54
C GLU A 2 10.65 -9.60 -6.47
N GLN A 3 10.53 -8.60 -7.35
CA GLN A 3 11.56 -8.34 -8.35
C GLN A 3 12.90 -7.89 -7.74
N VAL A 4 12.93 -7.13 -6.64
CA VAL A 4 14.17 -6.56 -6.06
C VAL A 4 14.93 -7.53 -5.16
N THR A 5 16.23 -7.33 -4.97
CA THR A 5 17.05 -8.10 -4.00
C THR A 5 16.79 -7.65 -2.57
N ASP A 6 17.33 -8.39 -1.59
CA ASP A 6 17.20 -8.00 -0.17
C ASP A 6 17.91 -6.67 0.10
N GLU A 7 19.15 -6.51 -0.38
CA GLU A 7 19.89 -5.24 -0.28
C GLU A 7 19.07 -4.05 -0.84
N GLN A 8 18.44 -4.23 -2.01
CA GLN A 8 17.61 -3.21 -2.65
C GLN A 8 16.32 -2.89 -1.88
N LEU A 9 15.79 -3.81 -1.06
CA LEU A 9 14.63 -3.51 -0.20
C LEU A 9 14.99 -2.50 0.90
N PHE A 10 16.24 -2.53 1.37
CA PHE A 10 16.72 -1.75 2.51
C PHE A 10 17.54 -0.52 2.10
N ALA A 11 17.98 -0.43 0.84
CA ALA A 11 18.70 0.71 0.31
C ALA A 11 17.85 2.00 0.27
N THR A 12 18.48 3.12 0.62
CA THR A 12 17.97 4.48 0.40
C THR A 12 18.67 5.10 -0.81
N LEU A 13 18.03 6.07 -1.47
CA LEU A 13 18.67 6.81 -2.58
C LEU A 13 19.54 7.96 -2.07
N ASP A 14 19.16 8.55 -0.95
CA ASP A 14 19.81 9.66 -0.26
C ASP A 14 19.31 9.71 1.20
N GLU A 15 19.74 10.72 1.96
CA GLU A 15 19.43 10.87 3.39
C GLU A 15 17.95 11.19 3.67
N GLU A 16 17.23 11.81 2.75
CA GLU A 16 15.80 12.14 2.92
C GLU A 16 14.86 11.05 2.40
N MET A 17 15.35 10.21 1.49
CA MET A 17 14.54 9.19 0.85
C MET A 17 14.39 7.93 1.71
N ASN A 18 13.13 7.51 1.86
CA ASN A 18 12.80 6.25 2.52
C ASN A 18 13.12 5.04 1.61
N SER A 19 13.64 3.96 2.20
CA SER A 19 13.76 2.66 1.52
C SER A 19 12.40 2.00 1.32
N ILE A 20 12.32 0.98 0.45
CA ILE A 20 11.09 0.18 0.27
C ILE A 20 10.64 -0.41 1.63
N ALA A 21 11.59 -0.87 2.43
CA ALA A 21 11.30 -1.46 3.73
C ALA A 21 10.67 -0.47 4.73
N ILE A 22 11.16 0.79 4.75
CA ILE A 22 10.56 1.86 5.57
C ILE A 22 9.16 2.22 5.06
N ILE A 23 8.96 2.33 3.75
CA ILE A 23 7.64 2.62 3.18
C ILE A 23 6.62 1.54 3.58
N VAL A 24 7.01 0.26 3.52
CA VAL A 24 6.18 -0.85 3.99
C VAL A 24 5.90 -0.77 5.49
N LYS A 25 6.90 -0.44 6.32
CA LYS A 25 6.71 -0.25 7.77
C LYS A 25 5.68 0.85 8.03
N HIS A 26 5.78 1.98 7.34
CA HIS A 26 4.81 3.06 7.41
C HIS A 26 3.40 2.65 6.97
N MET A 27 3.28 2.00 5.80
CA MET A 27 1.99 1.53 5.31
C MET A 27 1.33 0.57 6.29
N THR A 28 2.07 -0.41 6.81
CA THR A 28 1.52 -1.42 7.74
C THR A 28 1.16 -0.83 9.11
N GLY A 29 1.93 0.13 9.63
CA GLY A 29 1.56 0.88 10.84
C GLY A 29 0.29 1.72 10.67
N ASN A 30 0.17 2.39 9.51
CA ASN A 30 -1.05 3.08 9.14
C ASN A 30 -2.25 2.12 8.99
N MET A 31 -2.08 1.00 8.28
CA MET A 31 -3.13 0.00 8.07
C MET A 31 -3.66 -0.55 9.40
N ARG A 32 -2.76 -0.98 10.29
CA ARG A 32 -3.13 -1.42 11.65
C ARG A 32 -4.00 -0.38 12.34
N SER A 33 -3.52 0.86 12.38
CA SER A 33 -4.21 1.91 13.12
C SER A 33 -5.58 2.23 12.55
N ARG A 34 -5.70 2.26 11.22
CA ARG A 34 -6.92 2.71 10.55
C ARG A 34 -8.00 1.64 10.51
N TRP A 35 -7.63 0.36 10.46
CA TRP A 35 -8.56 -0.72 10.16
C TRP A 35 -8.85 -1.66 11.33
N THR A 36 -7.97 -1.75 12.34
CA THR A 36 -8.33 -2.44 13.58
C THR A 36 -9.52 -1.74 14.22
N ASP A 37 -10.59 -2.48 14.55
CA ASP A 37 -11.80 -1.93 15.18
C ASP A 37 -12.39 -0.73 14.41
N PHE A 38 -12.35 -0.79 13.07
CA PHE A 38 -12.64 0.32 12.15
C PHE A 38 -13.96 1.06 12.42
N LEU A 39 -15.01 0.33 12.80
CA LEU A 39 -16.35 0.87 13.01
C LEU A 39 -16.64 1.27 14.46
N THR A 40 -15.74 0.95 15.39
CA THR A 40 -16.02 1.01 16.84
C THR A 40 -15.00 1.84 17.62
N SER A 41 -13.87 2.20 17.03
CA SER A 41 -12.84 3.02 17.68
C SER A 41 -12.18 3.97 16.70
N ASP A 42 -11.43 4.94 17.24
CA ASP A 42 -10.75 5.94 16.42
C ASP A 42 -9.67 5.32 15.51
N GLY A 43 -9.60 5.75 14.25
CA GLY A 43 -8.61 5.29 13.27
C GLY A 43 -7.18 5.74 13.55
N GLU A 44 -6.94 6.58 14.56
CA GLU A 44 -5.62 6.82 15.16
C GLU A 44 -5.55 6.10 16.51
N LYS A 45 -4.92 4.93 16.52
CA LYS A 45 -4.82 4.12 17.74
C LYS A 45 -3.86 4.77 18.73
N PRO A 46 -4.19 4.76 20.04
CA PRO A 46 -3.33 5.36 21.06
C PRO A 46 -1.90 4.79 21.11
N ASP A 47 -1.74 3.53 20.68
CA ASP A 47 -0.45 2.83 20.63
C ASP A 47 0.33 3.06 19.33
N ARG A 48 -0.17 3.90 18.41
CA ARG A 48 0.54 4.26 17.20
C ARG A 48 1.53 5.37 17.47
N ASN A 49 2.82 5.04 17.38
CA ASN A 49 3.89 6.02 17.28
C ASN A 49 4.34 6.15 15.82
N ARG A 50 3.80 7.14 15.10
CA ARG A 50 4.09 7.37 13.68
C ARG A 50 5.58 7.61 13.43
N ASP A 51 6.27 8.32 14.31
CA ASP A 51 7.67 8.70 14.06
C ASP A 51 8.57 7.46 14.00
N THR A 52 8.25 6.43 14.78
CA THR A 52 8.98 5.15 14.74
C THR A 52 8.79 4.37 13.43
N GLU A 53 7.80 4.72 12.61
CA GLU A 53 7.56 4.08 11.32
C GLU A 53 8.62 4.45 10.26
N PHE A 54 9.40 5.51 10.50
CA PHE A 54 10.42 6.05 9.59
C PHE A 54 11.86 5.73 10.01
N VAL A 55 12.03 4.91 11.05
CA VAL A 55 13.33 4.41 11.50
C VAL A 55 13.29 2.89 11.62
N ASP A 56 14.44 2.23 11.73
CA ASP A 56 14.57 0.78 12.03
C ASP A 56 13.62 -0.12 11.22
N PRO A 57 13.87 -0.33 9.92
CA PRO A 57 13.02 -1.18 9.10
C PRO A 57 13.03 -2.64 9.61
N PRO A 58 12.06 -3.48 9.20
CA PRO A 58 12.12 -4.92 9.45
C PRO A 58 13.47 -5.54 9.09
N ALA A 59 14.03 -6.41 9.93
CA ALA A 59 15.39 -6.89 9.75
C ALA A 59 15.59 -7.82 8.53
N THR A 60 14.51 -8.42 8.01
CA THR A 60 14.57 -9.40 6.92
C THR A 60 13.42 -9.23 5.94
N ARG A 61 13.58 -9.73 4.71
CA ARG A 61 12.48 -9.84 3.73
C ARG A 61 11.31 -10.63 4.32
N GLY A 62 11.57 -11.72 5.02
CA GLY A 62 10.52 -12.56 5.61
C GLY A 62 9.63 -11.78 6.58
N GLU A 63 10.25 -11.03 7.49
CA GLU A 63 9.53 -10.17 8.44
C GLU A 63 8.81 -9.01 7.73
N LEU A 64 9.45 -8.40 6.73
CA LEU A 64 8.86 -7.34 5.90
C LEU A 64 7.58 -7.81 5.22
N LEU A 65 7.62 -8.96 4.54
CA LEU A 65 6.49 -9.53 3.82
C LEU A 65 5.40 -10.02 4.77
N ARG A 66 5.77 -10.58 5.93
CA ARG A 66 4.82 -10.97 6.98
C ARG A 66 4.01 -9.76 7.43
N ARG A 67 4.68 -8.64 7.74
CA ARG A 67 4.00 -7.38 8.13
C ARG A 67 3.15 -6.81 7.01
N TRP A 68 3.66 -6.82 5.78
CA TRP A 68 2.93 -6.37 4.61
C TRP A 68 1.60 -7.11 4.46
N ASN A 69 1.64 -8.44 4.52
CA ASN A 69 0.45 -9.28 4.41
C ASN A 69 -0.53 -9.02 5.57
N GLN A 70 -0.03 -8.93 6.82
CA GLN A 70 -0.87 -8.60 7.97
C GLN A 70 -1.57 -7.24 7.86
N GLY A 71 -0.90 -6.25 7.25
CA GLY A 71 -1.49 -4.94 6.97
C GLY A 71 -2.69 -5.04 6.02
N TRP A 72 -2.55 -5.83 4.95
CA TRP A 72 -3.65 -6.10 4.01
C TRP A 72 -4.76 -6.93 4.62
N ASP A 73 -4.42 -7.96 5.41
CA ASP A 73 -5.41 -8.76 6.13
C ASP A 73 -6.27 -7.87 7.05
N SER A 74 -5.67 -6.88 7.71
CA SER A 74 -6.40 -5.91 8.54
C SER A 74 -7.41 -5.10 7.73
N ILE A 75 -7.04 -4.70 6.51
CA ILE A 75 -7.95 -3.98 5.60
C ILE A 75 -9.11 -4.89 5.20
N PHE A 76 -8.82 -6.07 4.66
CA PHE A 76 -9.85 -6.98 4.16
C PHE A 76 -10.80 -7.41 5.26
N HIS A 77 -10.27 -7.73 6.45
CA HIS A 77 -11.11 -8.05 7.60
C HIS A 77 -12.08 -6.93 7.99
N ALA A 78 -11.66 -5.67 7.84
CA ALA A 78 -12.50 -4.50 8.13
C ALA A 78 -13.51 -4.18 7.01
N LEU A 79 -13.17 -4.48 5.75
CA LEU A 79 -13.98 -4.14 4.58
C LEU A 79 -14.97 -5.25 4.18
N ASP A 80 -14.60 -6.52 4.30
CA ASP A 80 -15.40 -7.67 3.88
C ASP A 80 -16.84 -7.70 4.44
N PRO A 81 -17.10 -7.34 5.72
CA PRO A 81 -18.46 -7.37 6.26
C PRO A 81 -19.28 -6.12 5.93
N LEU A 82 -18.70 -5.09 5.31
CA LEU A 82 -19.40 -3.85 5.02
C LEU A 82 -20.45 -4.03 3.93
N THR A 83 -21.56 -3.33 4.10
CA THR A 83 -22.64 -3.23 3.13
C THR A 83 -22.77 -1.78 2.63
N ASP A 84 -23.55 -1.57 1.57
CA ASP A 84 -23.80 -0.21 1.05
C ASP A 84 -24.39 0.72 2.12
N SER A 85 -25.18 0.18 3.05
CA SER A 85 -25.76 0.96 4.15
C SER A 85 -24.73 1.44 5.18
N ASP A 86 -23.55 0.82 5.22
CA ASP A 86 -22.47 1.22 6.10
C ASP A 86 -21.69 2.43 5.59
N LEU A 87 -21.74 2.71 4.28
CA LEU A 87 -20.87 3.71 3.63
C LEU A 87 -21.07 5.14 4.17
N GLU A 88 -22.26 5.44 4.68
CA GLU A 88 -22.60 6.73 5.28
C GLU A 88 -22.33 6.81 6.79
N ARG A 89 -22.12 5.66 7.46
CA ARG A 89 -21.85 5.60 8.91
C ARG A 89 -20.64 6.44 9.25
N LYS A 90 -20.68 7.06 10.43
CA LYS A 90 -19.57 7.86 10.94
C LYS A 90 -18.55 6.98 11.66
N VAL A 91 -17.29 7.17 11.28
CA VAL A 91 -16.10 6.71 11.99
C VAL A 91 -15.27 7.93 12.38
N THR A 92 -14.43 7.84 13.40
CA THR A 92 -13.53 8.94 13.77
C THR A 92 -12.10 8.62 13.37
N ILE A 93 -11.37 9.64 12.92
CA ILE A 93 -9.93 9.57 12.71
C ILE A 93 -9.33 10.81 13.36
N ARG A 94 -8.52 10.63 14.40
CA ARG A 94 -7.98 11.73 15.21
C ARG A 94 -9.07 12.60 15.82
N GLY A 95 -10.16 11.97 16.25
CA GLY A 95 -11.34 12.65 16.80
C GLY A 95 -12.22 13.35 15.76
N GLU A 96 -11.82 13.39 14.48
CA GLU A 96 -12.64 14.01 13.43
C GLU A 96 -13.61 13.00 12.81
N PRO A 97 -14.91 13.32 12.71
CA PRO A 97 -15.88 12.43 12.09
C PRO A 97 -15.73 12.41 10.57
N HIS A 98 -15.72 11.20 10.01
CA HIS A 98 -15.75 10.93 8.58
C HIS A 98 -16.81 9.87 8.29
N SER A 99 -17.39 9.88 7.09
CA SER A 99 -18.12 8.68 6.65
C SER A 99 -17.15 7.53 6.38
N VAL A 100 -17.63 6.30 6.45
CA VAL A 100 -16.88 5.11 6.01
C VAL A 100 -16.33 5.29 4.59
N MET A 101 -17.15 5.81 3.67
CA MET A 101 -16.71 6.14 2.30
C MET A 101 -15.55 7.14 2.26
N GLN A 102 -15.58 8.19 3.09
CA GLN A 102 -14.47 9.15 3.18
C GLN A 102 -13.20 8.50 3.74
N ALA A 103 -13.33 7.66 4.77
CA ALA A 103 -12.20 6.94 5.34
C ALA A 103 -11.55 6.00 4.30
N ILE A 104 -12.35 5.21 3.58
CA ILE A 104 -11.88 4.33 2.50
C ILE A 104 -11.13 5.13 1.43
N ASN A 105 -11.71 6.22 0.91
CA ASN A 105 -11.08 7.01 -0.15
C ASN A 105 -9.75 7.65 0.28
N ARG A 106 -9.66 8.16 1.52
CA ARG A 106 -8.40 8.68 2.07
C ARG A 106 -7.31 7.61 2.08
N GLN A 107 -7.67 6.39 2.47
CA GLN A 107 -6.73 5.28 2.54
C GLN A 107 -6.34 4.75 1.15
N ILE A 108 -7.26 4.70 0.19
CA ILE A 108 -6.93 4.38 -1.22
C ILE A 108 -5.88 5.36 -1.77
N ALA A 109 -6.09 6.68 -1.57
CA ALA A 109 -5.15 7.69 -2.03
C ALA A 109 -3.77 7.55 -1.36
N HIS A 110 -3.74 7.32 -0.05
CA HIS A 110 -2.52 7.09 0.72
C HIS A 110 -1.76 5.84 0.23
N TYR A 111 -2.47 4.73 -0.01
CA TYR A 111 -1.86 3.49 -0.46
C TYR A 111 -1.38 3.57 -1.91
N ALA A 112 -2.15 4.20 -2.80
CA ALA A 112 -1.72 4.45 -4.17
C ALA A 112 -0.43 5.27 -4.23
N TYR A 113 -0.32 6.31 -3.39
CA TYR A 113 0.89 7.13 -3.28
C TYR A 113 2.12 6.29 -2.89
N HIS A 114 2.03 5.54 -1.79
CA HIS A 114 3.17 4.76 -1.30
C HIS A 114 3.49 3.52 -2.15
N CYS A 115 2.49 2.83 -2.70
CA CYS A 115 2.72 1.79 -3.71
C CYS A 115 3.42 2.35 -4.95
N GLY A 116 3.07 3.57 -5.36
CA GLY A 116 3.76 4.30 -6.43
C GLY A 116 5.24 4.52 -6.11
N GLN A 117 5.56 4.96 -4.89
CA GLN A 117 6.95 5.12 -4.43
C GLN A 117 7.72 3.79 -4.42
N ILE A 118 7.11 2.69 -3.94
CA ILE A 118 7.73 1.35 -3.95
C ILE A 118 8.05 0.93 -5.39
N VAL A 119 7.10 1.11 -6.31
CA VAL A 119 7.30 0.79 -7.74
C VAL A 119 8.38 1.67 -8.36
N PHE A 120 8.42 2.97 -8.01
CA PHE A 120 9.45 3.88 -8.48
C PHE A 120 10.85 3.43 -8.07
N LEU A 121 11.06 3.13 -6.78
CA LEU A 121 12.34 2.62 -6.26
C LEU A 121 12.72 1.29 -6.90
N ALA A 122 11.77 0.34 -6.98
CA ALA A 122 12.03 -0.95 -7.60
C ALA A 122 12.42 -0.83 -9.09
N LYS A 123 11.78 0.09 -9.83
CA LYS A 123 12.15 0.41 -11.21
C LYS A 123 13.53 1.05 -11.32
N HIS A 124 13.88 1.94 -10.40
CA HIS A 124 15.20 2.56 -10.34
C HIS A 124 16.27 1.49 -10.14
N PHE A 125 16.11 0.61 -9.14
CA PHE A 125 17.09 -0.43 -8.83
C PHE A 125 17.19 -1.53 -9.88
N LYS A 126 16.10 -1.82 -10.61
CA LYS A 126 16.12 -2.82 -11.68
C LYS A 126 16.51 -2.28 -13.04
N ALA A 127 16.38 -0.98 -13.27
CA ALA A 127 16.72 -0.34 -14.53
C ALA A 127 16.19 -1.14 -15.74
N SER A 128 17.09 -1.67 -16.57
CA SER A 128 16.77 -2.47 -17.77
C SER A 128 16.15 -3.84 -17.47
N GLU A 129 16.33 -4.39 -16.27
CA GLU A 129 15.79 -5.68 -15.84
C GLU A 129 14.35 -5.59 -15.31
N TRP A 130 13.78 -4.37 -15.21
CA TRP A 130 12.44 -4.19 -14.68
C TRP A 130 11.38 -4.87 -15.56
N LYS A 131 10.59 -5.76 -14.96
CA LYS A 131 9.43 -6.36 -15.60
C LYS A 131 8.20 -5.49 -15.33
N SER A 132 7.61 -4.96 -16.40
CA SER A 132 6.41 -4.10 -16.32
C SER A 132 5.27 -4.80 -15.56
N LEU A 133 4.63 -4.08 -14.64
CA LEU A 133 3.42 -4.53 -13.91
C LEU A 133 2.13 -4.28 -14.70
N SER A 134 2.23 -3.56 -15.81
CA SER A 134 1.14 -3.26 -16.74
C SER A 134 1.67 -3.33 -18.17
N VAL A 135 1.09 -2.57 -19.09
CA VAL A 135 1.54 -2.48 -20.48
C VAL A 135 2.99 -1.99 -20.57
N PRO A 136 3.93 -2.77 -21.13
CA PRO A 136 5.31 -2.34 -21.32
C PRO A 136 5.41 -1.09 -22.20
N ARG A 137 6.52 -0.35 -22.06
CA ARG A 137 6.81 0.83 -22.90
C ARG A 137 6.72 0.44 -24.38
N ASN A 138 6.08 1.29 -25.18
CA ASN A 138 5.88 1.12 -26.63
C ASN A 138 5.04 -0.11 -27.03
N LYS A 139 4.30 -0.75 -26.11
CA LYS A 139 3.47 -1.92 -26.38
C LYS A 139 1.95 -1.69 -26.26
N SER A 140 1.51 -0.45 -26.06
CA SER A 140 0.08 -0.12 -25.89
C SER A 140 -0.77 -0.43 -27.12
N GLY A 141 -0.29 -0.15 -28.33
CA GLY A 141 -1.03 -0.46 -29.56
C GLY A 141 -1.27 -1.97 -29.75
N GLU A 142 -0.27 -2.79 -29.42
CA GLU A 142 -0.37 -4.26 -29.46
C GLU A 142 -1.35 -4.77 -28.39
N PHE A 143 -1.22 -4.28 -27.15
CA PHE A 143 -2.11 -4.63 -26.05
C PHE A 143 -3.57 -4.27 -26.35
N ASN A 144 -3.83 -3.07 -26.85
CA ASN A 144 -5.18 -2.62 -27.17
C ASN A 144 -5.84 -3.47 -28.26
N ARG A 145 -5.09 -3.89 -29.30
CA ARG A 145 -5.61 -4.82 -30.31
C ARG A 145 -6.03 -6.15 -29.69
N ARG A 146 -5.21 -6.71 -28.81
CA ARG A 146 -5.52 -7.97 -28.11
C ARG A 146 -6.75 -7.84 -27.21
N VAL A 147 -6.90 -6.72 -26.50
CA VAL A 147 -8.11 -6.45 -25.70
C VAL A 147 -9.35 -6.37 -26.59
N LEU A 148 -9.31 -5.62 -27.69
CA LEU A 148 -10.43 -5.51 -28.63
C LEU A 148 -10.79 -6.86 -29.29
N ALA A 149 -9.79 -7.73 -29.50
CA ALA A 149 -9.98 -9.08 -30.01
C ALA A 149 -10.46 -10.09 -28.93
N GLY A 150 -10.56 -9.70 -27.66
CA GLY A 150 -10.93 -10.58 -26.55
C GLY A 150 -9.81 -11.51 -26.07
N GLU A 151 -8.57 -11.30 -26.51
CA GLU A 151 -7.39 -12.11 -26.19
C GLU A 151 -6.64 -11.62 -24.93
N ALA A 152 -7.06 -10.49 -24.37
CA ALA A 152 -6.51 -9.89 -23.17
C ALA A 152 -7.59 -9.09 -22.41
N SER A 153 -7.40 -8.94 -21.10
CA SER A 153 -8.28 -8.16 -20.21
C SER A 153 -7.58 -6.87 -19.78
N GLN A 154 -8.37 -5.82 -19.54
CA GLN A 154 -7.94 -4.58 -18.86
C GLN A 154 -7.80 -4.76 -17.35
N ARG A 155 -8.35 -5.85 -16.81
CA ARG A 155 -8.25 -6.32 -15.43
C ARG A 155 -7.27 -7.46 -15.33
#